data_AF-R1GPT8-F1
#
_entry.id   AF-R1GPT8-F1
#
_cell.length_a   1.000
_cell.length_b   1.000
_cell.length_c   1.000
_cell.angle_alpha   90.00
_cell.angle_beta   90.00
_cell.angle_gamma   90.00
#
_symmetry.space_group_name_H-M   'P 1'
#
loop_
_entity.id
_entity.type
_entity.pdbx_description
1 polymer ?
#
loop_
_entity_poly.entity_id
_entity_poly.type
_entity_poly.pdbx_seq_one_letter_code
_entity_poly.pdbx_strand_id
1 'polypeptide(L)'
;MPPPLPPQQQQQEPADDQTALLPHATHPLPRFVLYAQTHHKPGPAPQEPVSLLPLLTKNTGVTHVIIAAIHLNEGPGNITLNDDPPDSPKFDTLWGEVAWLKGAGVKVMGMLGGAAKGSYWRLQGSAEEFEAYYTPLASLIRRHALDGLDLDVEEQIELPTLLRLLTRLRADFGPSFLTTLAPVATALVPDMRFPPDTYIPTDPATGSPTAPPMTIPKSLPHLSGFSHFALEAGHGSLVSWYNVQFYNGWGDARETRLYDAIVAAGWPPAKVVLGVLTNARNGGSGYVAPPLLEDVLRVCRARFPASSGGAGEHRPRCFGGVMAWEYFNAGANDGEAETAAAQALPHAGRPWEWAQRVGRVVRAALPPGGGVDAGRGVERTAPGAQMPVLPETQVPWPAAVDQLVELGFGRQHAIAALNATDGNVEMAAGLLFEQ
;
A
#
# COMPACT_ATOMS: atom_id res chain seq x y z
N MET A 1 2.15 59.68 -30.02
CA MET A 1 2.18 58.22 -30.21
C MET A 1 3.18 57.64 -29.22
N PRO A 2 2.83 56.64 -28.42
CA PRO A 2 3.79 55.97 -27.54
C PRO A 2 4.73 55.08 -28.39
N PRO A 3 5.95 54.77 -27.89
CA PRO A 3 6.90 53.93 -28.62
C PRO A 3 6.42 52.46 -28.65
N PRO A 4 6.87 51.66 -29.63
CA PRO A 4 6.44 50.27 -29.76
C PRO A 4 7.07 49.42 -28.65
N LEU A 5 6.27 48.51 -28.10
CA LEU A 5 6.71 47.52 -27.10
C LEU A 5 7.72 46.55 -27.73
N PRO A 6 8.74 46.10 -26.98
CA PRO A 6 9.71 45.12 -27.47
C PRO A 6 9.06 43.75 -27.68
N PRO A 7 9.57 42.92 -28.60
CA PRO A 7 9.03 41.60 -28.87
C PRO A 7 9.10 40.73 -27.61
N GLN A 8 7.95 40.16 -27.23
CA GLN A 8 7.88 39.16 -26.18
C GLN A 8 8.81 38.01 -26.54
N GLN A 9 9.84 37.79 -25.71
CA GLN A 9 10.59 36.54 -25.73
C GLN A 9 9.58 35.44 -25.46
N GLN A 10 9.26 34.64 -26.49
CA GLN A 10 8.64 33.35 -26.30
C GLN A 10 9.56 32.58 -25.37
N GLN A 11 9.14 32.43 -24.10
CA GLN A 11 9.67 31.40 -23.23
C GLN A 11 9.41 30.09 -23.98
N GLN A 12 10.46 29.54 -24.57
CA GLN A 12 10.45 28.15 -25.00
C GLN A 12 10.15 27.35 -23.73
N GLU A 13 8.96 26.75 -23.69
CA GLU A 13 8.69 25.69 -22.73
C GLU A 13 9.84 24.69 -22.83
N PRO A 14 10.42 24.25 -21.69
CA PRO A 14 11.50 23.28 -21.73
C PRO A 14 11.00 22.07 -22.51
N ALA A 15 11.78 21.65 -23.51
CA ALA A 15 11.49 20.45 -24.27
C ALA A 15 11.21 19.31 -23.29
N ASP A 16 10.03 18.70 -23.42
CA ASP A 16 9.57 17.55 -22.67
C ASP A 16 10.59 16.43 -22.89
N ASP A 17 11.59 16.33 -22.01
CA ASP A 17 12.56 15.25 -22.00
C ASP A 17 11.77 14.00 -21.59
N GLN A 18 11.12 13.38 -22.59
CA GLN A 18 10.29 12.19 -22.43
C GLN A 18 11.20 11.04 -22.03
N THR A 19 11.57 11.02 -20.75
CA THR A 19 12.31 9.93 -20.14
C THR A 19 11.45 8.68 -20.32
N ALA A 20 11.88 7.78 -21.19
CA ALA A 20 11.15 6.56 -21.49
C ALA A 20 10.95 5.74 -20.20
N LEU A 21 9.71 5.35 -19.95
CA LEU A 21 9.39 4.49 -18.80
C LEU A 21 9.82 3.05 -19.09
N LEU A 22 10.19 2.34 -18.02
CA LEU A 22 10.59 0.95 -18.02
C LEU A 22 9.43 0.07 -18.53
N PRO A 23 9.63 -0.72 -19.61
CA PRO A 23 8.61 -1.60 -20.13
C PRO A 23 8.17 -2.66 -19.11
N HIS A 24 6.86 -2.88 -18.96
CA HIS A 24 6.31 -3.83 -18.00
C HIS A 24 6.80 -5.27 -18.23
N ALA A 25 6.88 -5.71 -19.49
CA ALA A 25 7.21 -7.09 -19.84
C ALA A 25 8.66 -7.49 -19.49
N THR A 26 9.61 -6.55 -19.57
CA THR A 26 11.03 -6.82 -19.33
C THR A 26 11.54 -6.29 -17.99
N HIS A 27 10.77 -5.41 -17.33
CA HIS A 27 11.12 -4.81 -16.03
C HIS A 27 9.92 -4.84 -15.06
N PRO A 28 9.69 -5.98 -14.37
CA PRO A 28 8.59 -6.11 -13.41
C PRO A 28 8.78 -5.28 -12.13
N LEU A 29 10.01 -4.81 -11.85
CA LEU A 29 10.37 -3.95 -10.71
C LEU A 29 11.03 -2.65 -11.18
N PRO A 30 10.90 -1.56 -10.40
CA PRO A 30 10.06 -1.42 -9.21
C PRO A 30 8.57 -1.36 -9.57
N ARG A 31 7.69 -1.85 -8.69
CA ARG A 31 6.24 -1.77 -8.91
C ARG A 31 5.73 -0.34 -8.71
N PHE A 32 4.69 0.03 -9.45
CA PHE A 32 3.86 1.19 -9.12
C PHE A 32 2.42 0.71 -9.01
N VAL A 33 1.94 0.64 -7.76
CA VAL A 33 0.63 0.09 -7.40
C VAL A 33 -0.30 1.23 -6.99
N LEU A 34 -1.49 1.29 -7.57
CA LEU A 34 -2.53 2.23 -7.18
C LEU A 34 -3.77 1.49 -6.68
N TYR A 35 -4.25 1.86 -5.49
CA TYR A 35 -5.55 1.41 -4.99
C TYR A 35 -6.65 2.29 -5.56
N ALA A 36 -7.76 1.67 -5.92
CA ALA A 36 -8.99 2.33 -6.31
C ALA A 36 -10.11 1.79 -5.42
N GLN A 37 -10.47 2.52 -4.37
CA GLN A 37 -11.57 2.19 -3.47
C GLN A 37 -12.80 3.06 -3.77
N THR A 38 -12.59 4.36 -3.87
CA THR A 38 -13.63 5.32 -4.24
C THR A 38 -13.92 5.24 -5.74
N HIS A 39 -14.89 4.41 -6.12
CA HIS A 39 -15.26 4.15 -7.51
C HIS A 39 -16.15 5.21 -8.16
N HIS A 40 -16.80 6.04 -7.36
CA HIS A 40 -17.69 7.09 -7.82
C HIS A 40 -17.35 8.40 -7.10
N LYS A 41 -17.39 9.51 -7.83
CA LYS A 41 -17.10 10.82 -7.24
C LYS A 41 -18.14 11.17 -6.18
N PRO A 42 -17.74 11.80 -5.07
CA PRO A 42 -18.68 12.27 -4.08
C PRO A 42 -19.63 13.31 -4.71
N GLY A 43 -20.92 13.22 -4.37
CA GLY A 43 -21.94 14.10 -4.95
C GLY A 43 -23.34 13.49 -4.91
N PRO A 44 -24.36 14.24 -5.36
CA PRO A 44 -25.73 13.75 -5.45
C PRO A 44 -25.84 12.61 -6.47
N ALA A 45 -26.85 11.74 -6.30
CA ALA A 45 -27.13 10.67 -7.25
C ALA A 45 -27.76 11.22 -8.56
N PRO A 46 -27.46 10.61 -9.73
CA PRO A 46 -26.49 9.54 -9.94
C PRO A 46 -25.05 10.08 -9.86
N GLN A 47 -24.19 9.38 -9.10
CA GLN A 47 -22.79 9.75 -8.96
C GLN A 47 -22.01 9.39 -10.24
N GLU A 48 -21.02 10.20 -10.58
CA GLU A 48 -20.15 9.96 -11.74
C GLU A 48 -19.09 8.91 -11.41
N PRO A 49 -18.89 7.86 -12.23
CA PRO A 49 -17.79 6.91 -12.06
C PRO A 49 -16.41 7.58 -12.14
N VAL A 50 -15.47 7.09 -11.35
CA VAL A 50 -14.05 7.48 -11.41
C VAL A 50 -13.35 6.62 -12.45
N SER A 51 -13.04 7.21 -13.62
CA SER A 51 -12.35 6.50 -14.70
C SER A 51 -10.87 6.22 -14.40
N LEU A 52 -10.45 4.98 -14.64
CA LEU A 52 -9.10 4.45 -14.55
C LEU A 52 -8.32 4.61 -15.88
N LEU A 53 -8.98 4.83 -17.01
CA LEU A 53 -8.33 4.99 -18.32
C LEU A 53 -7.27 6.11 -18.40
N PRO A 54 -7.36 7.22 -17.64
CA PRO A 54 -6.28 8.19 -17.57
C PRO A 54 -4.93 7.60 -17.14
N LEU A 55 -4.93 6.51 -16.35
CA LEU A 55 -3.69 5.83 -15.97
C LEU A 55 -2.93 5.28 -17.19
N LEU A 56 -3.64 4.86 -18.23
CA LEU A 56 -3.07 4.39 -19.50
C LEU A 56 -2.74 5.56 -20.41
N THR A 57 -3.71 6.43 -20.65
CA THR A 57 -3.61 7.49 -21.68
C THR A 57 -2.65 8.62 -21.30
N LYS A 58 -2.23 8.72 -20.03
CA LYS A 58 -1.32 9.75 -19.52
C LYS A 58 0.08 9.24 -19.20
N ASN A 59 0.43 8.03 -19.65
CA ASN A 59 1.76 7.43 -19.48
C ASN A 59 2.23 7.47 -18.00
N THR A 60 1.43 6.92 -17.10
CA THR A 60 1.72 6.95 -15.65
C THR A 60 2.74 5.90 -15.22
N GLY A 61 2.99 4.86 -16.03
CA GLY A 61 3.84 3.75 -15.66
C GLY A 61 3.25 2.81 -14.61
N VAL A 62 1.95 2.94 -14.29
CA VAL A 62 1.26 2.05 -13.34
C VAL A 62 1.47 0.59 -13.73
N THR A 63 1.92 -0.24 -12.78
CA THR A 63 2.13 -1.67 -13.02
C THR A 63 0.97 -2.51 -12.50
N HIS A 64 0.33 -2.06 -11.42
CA HIS A 64 -0.82 -2.72 -10.81
C HIS A 64 -1.90 -1.72 -10.41
N VAL A 65 -3.16 -2.09 -10.59
CA VAL A 65 -4.31 -1.42 -9.99
C VAL A 65 -5.05 -2.41 -9.10
N ILE A 66 -5.37 -2.01 -7.88
CA ILE A 66 -6.05 -2.85 -6.90
C ILE A 66 -7.44 -2.28 -6.65
N ILE A 67 -8.48 -3.05 -7.02
CA ILE A 67 -9.89 -2.70 -6.85
C ILE A 67 -10.31 -3.05 -5.42
N ALA A 68 -10.68 -2.03 -4.65
CA ALA A 68 -10.98 -2.14 -3.23
C ALA A 68 -12.37 -1.57 -2.90
N ALA A 69 -12.99 -1.89 -1.77
CA ALA A 69 -12.68 -3.03 -0.92
C ALA A 69 -13.75 -4.12 -1.14
N ILE A 70 -13.32 -5.37 -1.27
CA ILE A 70 -14.20 -6.53 -1.30
C ILE A 70 -14.45 -6.93 0.16
N HIS A 71 -15.73 -7.04 0.55
CA HIS A 71 -16.12 -7.46 1.89
C HIS A 71 -16.89 -8.77 1.85
N LEU A 72 -16.58 -9.68 2.77
CA LEU A 72 -17.42 -10.84 3.06
C LEU A 72 -18.32 -10.45 4.23
N ASN A 73 -19.61 -10.29 3.95
CA ASN A 73 -20.60 -9.88 4.93
C ASN A 73 -21.26 -11.09 5.60
N GLU A 74 -22.14 -10.84 6.57
CA GLU A 74 -22.91 -11.91 7.20
C GLU A 74 -23.84 -12.59 6.18
N GLY A 75 -23.86 -13.92 6.22
CA GLY A 75 -24.55 -14.77 5.24
C GLY A 75 -23.63 -15.17 4.08
N PRO A 76 -23.28 -16.45 3.92
CA PRO A 76 -22.48 -16.92 2.80
C PRO A 76 -23.01 -16.45 1.45
N GLY A 77 -22.12 -15.92 0.60
CA GLY A 77 -22.47 -15.34 -0.70
C GLY A 77 -22.84 -13.85 -0.66
N ASN A 78 -23.05 -13.26 0.51
CA ASN A 78 -23.21 -11.82 0.68
C ASN A 78 -21.84 -11.13 0.55
N ILE A 79 -21.43 -10.87 -0.69
CA ILE A 79 -20.21 -10.14 -1.01
C ILE A 79 -20.57 -8.77 -1.54
N THR A 80 -19.90 -7.74 -1.04
CA THR A 80 -19.99 -6.38 -1.57
C THR A 80 -18.63 -5.89 -2.05
N LEU A 81 -18.65 -5.02 -3.05
CA LEU A 81 -17.57 -4.11 -3.39
C LEU A 81 -17.96 -2.75 -2.80
N ASN A 82 -17.27 -2.35 -1.73
CA ASN A 82 -17.74 -1.34 -0.79
C ASN A 82 -19.16 -1.69 -0.30
N ASP A 83 -20.15 -0.86 -0.61
CA ASP A 83 -21.52 -1.01 -0.09
C ASP A 83 -22.47 -1.82 -1.01
N ASP A 84 -22.06 -2.13 -2.24
CA ASP A 84 -22.94 -2.70 -3.26
C ASP A 84 -22.46 -4.07 -3.76
N PRO A 85 -23.36 -4.92 -4.27
CA PRO A 85 -22.96 -6.14 -4.97
C PRO A 85 -21.97 -5.83 -6.10
N PRO A 86 -20.89 -6.63 -6.28
CA PRO A 86 -19.88 -6.40 -7.31
C PRO A 86 -20.41 -6.42 -8.75
N ASP A 87 -21.57 -7.05 -8.98
CA ASP A 87 -22.28 -7.07 -10.27
C ASP A 87 -23.40 -6.02 -10.39
N SER A 88 -23.47 -5.08 -9.43
CA SER A 88 -24.35 -3.92 -9.54
C SER A 88 -24.02 -3.12 -10.81
N PRO A 89 -25.02 -2.66 -11.59
CA PRO A 89 -24.80 -1.89 -12.82
C PRO A 89 -23.96 -0.61 -12.62
N LYS A 90 -23.88 -0.08 -11.39
CA LYS A 90 -22.99 1.06 -11.08
C LYS A 90 -21.53 0.76 -11.39
N PHE A 91 -21.12 -0.51 -11.37
CA PHE A 91 -19.74 -0.93 -11.63
C PHE A 91 -19.50 -1.34 -13.09
N ASP A 92 -20.47 -1.18 -14.00
CA ASP A 92 -20.31 -1.54 -15.42
C ASP A 92 -19.14 -0.77 -16.07
N THR A 93 -19.02 0.53 -15.74
CA THR A 93 -17.89 1.35 -16.22
C THR A 93 -16.57 0.83 -15.65
N LEU A 94 -16.52 0.57 -14.34
CA LEU A 94 -15.33 0.05 -13.67
C LEU A 94 -14.85 -1.25 -14.32
N TRP A 95 -15.73 -2.25 -14.45
CA TRP A 95 -15.35 -3.55 -15.00
C TRP A 95 -15.04 -3.50 -16.49
N GLY A 96 -15.72 -2.63 -17.25
CA GLY A 96 -15.36 -2.34 -18.64
C GLY A 96 -13.95 -1.78 -18.77
N GLU A 97 -13.56 -0.84 -17.90
CA GLU A 97 -12.22 -0.25 -17.92
C GLU A 97 -11.14 -1.20 -17.39
N VAL A 98 -11.44 -2.06 -16.40
CA VAL A 98 -10.53 -3.12 -15.95
C VAL A 98 -10.06 -3.99 -17.12
N ALA A 99 -10.94 -4.32 -18.06
CA ALA A 99 -10.56 -5.07 -19.26
C ALA A 99 -9.51 -4.33 -20.12
N TRP A 100 -9.63 -3.00 -20.24
CA TRP A 100 -8.66 -2.16 -20.95
C TRP A 100 -7.31 -2.11 -20.25
N LEU A 101 -7.28 -1.94 -18.92
CA LEU A 101 -6.04 -1.95 -18.14
C LEU A 101 -5.28 -3.26 -18.34
N LYS A 102 -5.98 -4.39 -18.23
CA LYS A 102 -5.39 -5.71 -18.45
C LYS A 102 -4.89 -5.89 -19.88
N GLY A 103 -5.66 -5.44 -20.87
CA GLY A 103 -5.25 -5.45 -22.29
C GLY A 103 -3.98 -4.64 -22.55
N ALA A 104 -3.73 -3.59 -21.75
CA ALA A 104 -2.52 -2.78 -21.79
C ALA A 104 -1.34 -3.37 -20.97
N GLY A 105 -1.52 -4.54 -20.35
CA GLY A 105 -0.48 -5.22 -19.56
C GLY A 105 -0.39 -4.77 -18.10
N VAL A 106 -1.31 -3.94 -17.62
CA VAL A 106 -1.44 -3.61 -16.19
C VAL A 106 -2.09 -4.79 -15.48
N LYS A 107 -1.54 -5.20 -14.33
CA LYS A 107 -2.14 -6.23 -13.49
C LYS A 107 -3.29 -5.65 -12.68
N VAL A 108 -4.46 -6.27 -12.73
CA VAL A 108 -5.61 -5.81 -11.95
C VAL A 108 -5.96 -6.84 -10.89
N MET A 109 -5.88 -6.44 -9.63
CA MET A 109 -6.14 -7.27 -8.45
C MET A 109 -7.38 -6.78 -7.71
N GLY A 110 -7.96 -7.61 -6.85
CA GLY A 110 -8.91 -7.15 -5.84
C GLY A 110 -8.22 -6.95 -4.49
N MET A 111 -8.80 -6.14 -3.59
CA MET A 111 -8.41 -6.08 -2.18
C MET A 111 -9.54 -6.67 -1.32
N LEU A 112 -9.23 -7.64 -0.47
CA LEU A 112 -10.15 -8.22 0.49
C LEU A 112 -9.99 -7.57 1.87
N GLY A 113 -11.10 -7.22 2.52
CA GLY A 113 -11.10 -6.72 3.90
C GLY A 113 -10.85 -5.21 4.01
N GLY A 114 -9.73 -4.84 4.62
CA GLY A 114 -9.41 -3.47 5.03
C GLY A 114 -10.10 -3.06 6.33
N ALA A 115 -10.23 -1.74 6.54
CA ALA A 115 -10.71 -1.15 7.80
C ALA A 115 -12.10 -1.67 8.25
N ALA A 116 -12.98 -2.03 7.30
CA ALA A 116 -14.26 -2.69 7.60
C ALA A 116 -14.02 -4.17 7.95
N LYS A 117 -13.98 -4.45 9.25
CA LYS A 117 -13.68 -5.77 9.82
C LYS A 117 -14.74 -6.83 9.50
N GLY A 118 -14.34 -8.09 9.63
CA GLY A 118 -15.20 -9.27 9.63
C GLY A 118 -15.00 -10.20 8.43
N SER A 119 -14.27 -9.78 7.39
CA SER A 119 -14.04 -10.62 6.20
C SER A 119 -13.19 -11.84 6.53
N TYR A 120 -12.11 -11.66 7.29
CA TYR A 120 -11.21 -12.74 7.70
C TYR A 120 -11.77 -13.53 8.88
N TRP A 121 -12.50 -12.88 9.79
CA TRP A 121 -13.21 -13.56 10.87
C TRP A 121 -14.15 -14.65 10.32
N ARG A 122 -14.88 -14.35 9.24
CA ARG A 122 -15.77 -15.31 8.57
C ARG A 122 -15.04 -16.47 7.90
N LEU A 123 -13.74 -16.33 7.66
CA LEU A 123 -12.90 -17.36 7.06
C LEU A 123 -12.17 -18.23 8.09
N GLN A 124 -12.47 -18.11 9.39
CA GLN A 124 -11.79 -18.88 10.44
C GLN A 124 -12.54 -20.15 10.88
N GLY A 125 -13.78 -20.33 10.44
CA GLY A 125 -14.68 -21.40 10.88
C GLY A 125 -14.26 -22.81 10.44
N SER A 126 -15.20 -23.76 10.52
CA SER A 126 -15.03 -25.13 10.03
C SER A 126 -14.65 -25.17 8.55
N ALA A 127 -14.30 -26.35 8.03
CA ALA A 127 -14.06 -26.51 6.60
C ALA A 127 -15.32 -26.13 5.79
N GLU A 128 -16.52 -26.56 6.22
CA GLU A 128 -17.77 -26.22 5.55
C GLU A 128 -18.05 -24.71 5.58
N GLU A 129 -17.85 -24.06 6.74
CA GLU A 129 -18.05 -22.61 6.87
C GLU A 129 -17.07 -21.83 5.99
N PHE A 130 -15.80 -22.25 5.97
CA PHE A 130 -14.80 -21.67 5.08
C PHE A 130 -15.20 -21.81 3.61
N GLU A 131 -15.62 -23.00 3.15
CA GLU A 131 -16.06 -23.20 1.76
C GLU A 131 -17.26 -22.32 1.40
N ALA A 132 -18.20 -22.14 2.33
CA ALA A 132 -19.40 -21.35 2.12
C ALA A 132 -19.07 -19.87 1.85
N TYR A 133 -18.09 -19.30 2.53
CA TYR A 133 -17.63 -17.92 2.30
C TYR A 133 -16.59 -17.80 1.17
N TYR A 134 -15.69 -18.79 1.02
CA TYR A 134 -14.62 -18.77 0.03
C TYR A 134 -15.14 -18.99 -1.39
N THR A 135 -16.07 -19.91 -1.60
CA THR A 135 -16.52 -20.27 -2.97
C THR A 135 -17.14 -19.08 -3.73
N PRO A 136 -17.98 -18.23 -3.10
CA PRO A 136 -18.46 -17.00 -3.72
C PRO A 136 -17.33 -16.00 -4.04
N LEU A 137 -16.34 -15.84 -3.14
CA LEU A 137 -15.17 -15.00 -3.40
C LEU A 137 -14.37 -15.51 -4.60
N ALA A 138 -14.11 -16.81 -4.66
CA ALA A 138 -13.43 -17.44 -5.79
C ALA A 138 -14.22 -17.26 -7.10
N SER A 139 -15.55 -17.31 -7.04
CA SER A 139 -16.42 -17.06 -8.19
C SER A 139 -16.33 -15.63 -8.69
N LEU A 140 -16.26 -14.64 -7.79
CA LEU A 140 -16.00 -13.24 -8.14
C LEU A 140 -14.65 -13.06 -8.83
N ILE A 141 -13.58 -13.64 -8.27
CA ILE A 141 -12.24 -13.57 -8.84
C ILE A 141 -12.24 -14.13 -10.27
N ARG A 142 -12.89 -15.29 -10.49
CA ARG A 142 -13.04 -15.88 -11.83
C ARG A 142 -13.87 -15.02 -12.77
N ARG A 143 -14.99 -14.48 -12.32
CA ARG A 143 -15.92 -13.67 -13.14
C ARG A 143 -15.24 -12.44 -13.71
N HIS A 144 -14.47 -11.72 -12.89
CA HIS A 144 -13.76 -10.51 -13.33
C HIS A 144 -12.32 -10.79 -13.77
N ALA A 145 -11.93 -12.07 -13.79
CA ALA A 145 -10.60 -12.54 -14.16
C ALA A 145 -9.47 -11.78 -13.46
N LEU A 146 -9.59 -11.52 -12.16
CA LEU A 146 -8.56 -10.75 -11.44
C LEU A 146 -7.21 -11.48 -11.50
N ASP A 147 -6.12 -10.73 -11.68
CA ASP A 147 -4.75 -11.25 -11.72
C ASP A 147 -4.25 -11.67 -10.33
N GLY A 148 -4.94 -11.24 -9.27
CA GLY A 148 -4.54 -11.46 -7.89
C GLY A 148 -5.54 -10.93 -6.86
N LEU A 149 -5.22 -11.19 -5.59
CA LEU A 149 -5.93 -10.69 -4.43
C LEU A 149 -4.92 -10.15 -3.41
N ASP A 150 -5.10 -8.90 -3.02
CA ASP A 150 -4.45 -8.29 -1.88
C ASP A 150 -5.26 -8.56 -0.62
N LEU A 151 -4.59 -9.13 0.39
CA LEU A 151 -5.17 -9.49 1.66
C LEU A 151 -4.84 -8.40 2.69
N ASP A 152 -5.68 -7.36 2.73
CA ASP A 152 -5.57 -6.27 3.69
C ASP A 152 -6.21 -6.65 5.04
N VAL A 153 -5.43 -7.31 5.90
CA VAL A 153 -5.88 -7.85 7.19
C VAL A 153 -5.78 -6.81 8.30
N GLU A 154 -6.85 -6.06 8.52
CA GLU A 154 -6.97 -5.06 9.61
C GLU A 154 -7.84 -5.53 10.79
N GLU A 155 -7.86 -6.85 11.00
CA GLU A 155 -8.48 -7.50 12.16
C GLU A 155 -7.61 -8.62 12.70
N GLN A 156 -7.73 -8.91 14.00
CA GLN A 156 -6.89 -9.90 14.67
C GLN A 156 -7.34 -11.31 14.29
N ILE A 157 -6.49 -12.03 13.54
CA ILE A 157 -6.70 -13.43 13.18
C ILE A 157 -5.44 -14.25 13.45
N GLU A 158 -5.62 -15.56 13.59
CA GLU A 158 -4.52 -16.50 13.73
C GLU A 158 -3.88 -16.84 12.37
N LEU A 159 -2.57 -17.14 12.39
CA LEU A 159 -1.82 -17.46 11.17
C LEU A 159 -2.43 -18.62 10.35
N PRO A 160 -2.93 -19.72 10.96
CA PRO A 160 -3.57 -20.80 10.21
C PRO A 160 -4.78 -20.36 9.38
N THR A 161 -5.55 -19.37 9.84
CA THR A 161 -6.69 -18.81 9.10
C THR A 161 -6.22 -18.19 7.78
N LEU A 162 -5.17 -17.36 7.84
CA LEU A 162 -4.58 -16.75 6.65
C LEU A 162 -3.93 -17.80 5.74
N LEU A 163 -3.19 -18.75 6.32
CA LEU A 163 -2.51 -19.80 5.54
C LEU A 163 -3.51 -20.67 4.77
N ARG A 164 -4.65 -21.00 5.37
CA ARG A 164 -5.75 -21.71 4.70
C ARG A 164 -6.24 -20.95 3.47
N LEU A 165 -6.45 -19.63 3.58
CA LEU A 165 -6.84 -18.79 2.44
C LEU A 165 -5.76 -18.74 1.35
N LEU A 166 -4.50 -18.46 1.73
CA LEU A 166 -3.39 -18.35 0.78
C LEU A 166 -3.14 -19.66 0.01
N THR A 167 -3.13 -20.79 0.72
CA THR A 167 -2.96 -22.12 0.10
C THR A 167 -4.13 -22.46 -0.81
N ARG A 168 -5.35 -22.15 -0.40
CA ARG A 168 -6.52 -22.39 -1.24
C ARG A 168 -6.52 -21.51 -2.50
N LEU A 169 -6.18 -20.23 -2.40
CA LEU A 169 -6.00 -19.35 -3.57
C LEU A 169 -4.93 -19.90 -4.51
N ARG A 170 -3.79 -20.35 -3.97
CA ARG A 170 -2.73 -20.97 -4.77
C ARG A 170 -3.20 -22.24 -5.49
N ALA A 171 -4.00 -23.07 -4.84
CA ALA A 171 -4.54 -24.30 -5.43
C ALA A 171 -5.55 -24.01 -6.55
N ASP A 172 -6.46 -23.06 -6.33
CA ASP A 172 -7.55 -22.74 -7.26
C ASP A 172 -7.11 -21.92 -8.48
N PHE A 173 -6.11 -21.04 -8.31
CA PHE A 173 -5.69 -20.05 -9.33
C PHE A 173 -4.25 -20.23 -9.82
N GLY A 174 -3.49 -21.13 -9.22
CA GLY A 174 -2.14 -21.49 -9.63
C GLY A 174 -1.03 -20.54 -9.18
N PRO A 175 0.23 -20.82 -9.56
CA PRO A 175 1.41 -20.09 -9.10
C PRO A 175 1.54 -18.67 -9.67
N SER A 176 0.86 -18.36 -10.78
CA SER A 176 0.87 -17.03 -11.40
C SER A 176 -0.12 -16.05 -10.78
N PHE A 177 -1.08 -16.53 -9.97
CA PHE A 177 -2.01 -15.68 -9.26
C PHE A 177 -1.28 -14.92 -8.16
N LEU A 178 -1.44 -13.59 -8.17
CA LEU A 178 -0.74 -12.70 -7.26
C LEU A 178 -1.47 -12.63 -5.93
N THR A 179 -0.86 -13.14 -4.88
CA THR A 179 -1.30 -12.97 -3.49
C THR A 179 -0.38 -11.96 -2.82
N THR A 180 -0.95 -10.88 -2.30
CA THR A 180 -0.23 -9.84 -1.55
C THR A 180 -0.90 -9.59 -0.21
N LEU A 181 -0.21 -8.89 0.67
CA LEU A 181 -0.77 -8.41 1.94
C LEU A 181 -0.50 -6.93 2.07
N ALA A 182 -1.29 -6.21 2.86
CA ALA A 182 -1.09 -4.78 3.15
C ALA A 182 -0.73 -4.50 4.64
N PRO A 183 0.36 -5.07 5.18
CA PRO A 183 0.70 -4.86 6.58
C PRO A 183 1.04 -3.41 6.88
N VAL A 184 0.66 -2.94 8.04
CA VAL A 184 1.21 -1.71 8.63
C VAL A 184 2.72 -1.85 8.88
N ALA A 185 3.51 -0.79 8.68
CA ALA A 185 4.98 -0.91 8.65
C ALA A 185 5.60 -1.47 9.95
N THR A 186 5.02 -1.18 11.12
CA THR A 186 5.44 -1.76 12.40
C THR A 186 5.36 -3.29 12.45
N ALA A 187 4.46 -3.93 11.70
CA ALA A 187 4.36 -5.39 11.64
C ALA A 187 5.63 -6.07 11.10
N LEU A 188 6.46 -5.31 10.38
CA LEU A 188 7.68 -5.79 9.73
C LEU A 188 8.95 -5.38 10.52
N VAL A 189 8.80 -4.70 11.65
CA VAL A 189 9.93 -4.24 12.46
C VAL A 189 10.01 -5.04 13.76
N PRO A 190 11.19 -5.62 14.10
CA PRO A 190 11.39 -6.31 15.36
C PRO A 190 11.22 -5.38 16.57
N ASP A 191 10.48 -5.83 17.57
CA ASP A 191 10.43 -5.21 18.88
C ASP A 191 11.57 -5.73 19.74
N MET A 192 12.69 -5.00 19.73
CA MET A 192 13.92 -5.36 20.45
C MET A 192 13.78 -5.36 21.98
N ARG A 193 12.62 -4.94 22.53
CA ARG A 193 12.34 -5.00 23.97
C ARG A 193 11.99 -6.42 24.44
N PHE A 194 11.58 -7.29 23.52
CA PHE A 194 11.17 -8.65 23.83
C PHE A 194 12.13 -9.67 23.20
N PRO A 195 12.35 -10.82 23.85
CA PRO A 195 13.08 -11.92 23.22
C PRO A 195 12.29 -12.45 22.01
N PRO A 196 12.99 -13.02 21.01
CA PRO A 196 12.33 -13.67 19.88
C PRO A 196 11.57 -14.92 20.33
N ASP A 197 10.57 -15.30 19.54
CA ASP A 197 9.78 -16.51 19.74
C ASP A 197 10.34 -17.70 18.95
N THR A 198 9.92 -18.90 19.35
CA THR A 198 10.12 -20.12 18.56
C THR A 198 8.88 -20.36 17.71
N TYR A 199 9.06 -20.54 16.41
CA TYR A 199 8.01 -20.85 15.45
C TYR A 199 8.33 -22.16 14.72
N ILE A 200 7.33 -23.04 14.59
CA ILE A 200 7.44 -24.27 13.82
C ILE A 200 6.51 -24.12 12.62
N PRO A 201 7.04 -23.98 11.39
CA PRO A 201 6.22 -23.99 10.19
C PRO A 201 5.40 -25.27 10.11
N THR A 202 4.11 -25.13 9.81
CA THR A 202 3.18 -26.26 9.66
C THR A 202 2.54 -26.28 8.27
N ASP A 203 2.16 -27.47 7.84
CA ASP A 203 1.33 -27.66 6.64
C ASP A 203 -0.09 -27.13 6.94
N PRO A 204 -0.63 -26.19 6.15
CA PRO A 204 -1.93 -25.60 6.45
C PRO A 204 -3.11 -26.58 6.35
N ALA A 205 -2.97 -27.69 5.62
CA ALA A 205 -4.01 -28.70 5.47
C ALA A 205 -3.95 -29.77 6.57
N THR A 206 -2.75 -30.17 7.00
CA THR A 206 -2.56 -31.27 7.97
C THR A 206 -2.17 -30.82 9.37
N GLY A 207 -1.74 -29.57 9.54
CA GLY A 207 -1.17 -29.05 10.78
C GLY A 207 0.19 -29.65 11.16
N SER A 208 0.75 -30.53 10.32
CA SER A 208 2.01 -31.22 10.61
C SER A 208 3.21 -30.30 10.40
N PRO A 209 4.27 -30.40 11.22
CA PRO A 209 5.49 -29.63 11.00
C PRO A 209 6.10 -29.86 9.60
N THR A 210 6.46 -28.79 8.91
CA THR A 210 7.08 -28.82 7.57
C THR A 210 8.57 -28.46 7.60
N ALA A 211 9.05 -27.89 8.71
CA ALA A 211 10.44 -27.54 8.92
C ALA A 211 10.81 -27.63 10.41
N PRO A 212 12.11 -27.67 10.76
CA PRO A 212 12.57 -27.54 12.13
C PRO A 212 12.12 -26.22 12.78
N PRO A 213 12.07 -26.13 14.12
CA PRO A 213 11.79 -24.88 14.81
C PRO A 213 12.75 -23.76 14.40
N MET A 214 12.21 -22.57 14.22
CA MET A 214 12.90 -21.35 13.81
C MET A 214 12.76 -20.29 14.89
N THR A 215 13.78 -19.47 15.06
CA THR A 215 13.70 -18.28 15.92
C THR A 215 13.21 -17.10 15.09
N ILE A 216 12.09 -16.50 15.48
CA ILE A 216 11.50 -15.35 14.80
C ILE A 216 11.38 -14.17 15.77
N PRO A 217 11.60 -12.92 15.34
CA PRO A 217 11.41 -11.77 16.20
C PRO A 217 9.91 -11.56 16.47
N LYS A 218 9.61 -10.99 17.65
CA LYS A 218 8.32 -10.32 17.88
C LYS A 218 8.33 -9.01 17.11
N SER A 219 7.26 -8.69 16.41
CA SER A 219 7.11 -7.39 15.76
C SER A 219 6.68 -6.32 16.75
N LEU A 220 6.83 -5.05 16.37
CA LEU A 220 6.10 -3.95 17.00
C LEU A 220 4.57 -4.16 16.82
N PRO A 221 3.72 -3.43 17.59
CA PRO A 221 2.26 -3.56 17.50
C PRO A 221 1.73 -3.37 16.07
N HIS A 222 0.69 -4.13 15.71
CA HIS A 222 0.08 -4.12 14.38
C HIS A 222 -1.39 -4.60 14.41
N LEU A 223 -2.05 -4.57 13.24
CA LEU A 223 -3.51 -4.78 13.12
C LEU A 223 -3.95 -6.25 12.97
N SER A 224 -3.11 -7.11 12.39
CA SER A 224 -3.54 -8.41 11.84
C SER A 224 -3.54 -9.62 12.79
N GLY A 225 -3.03 -9.48 14.01
CA GLY A 225 -2.89 -10.56 15.00
C GLY A 225 -1.78 -11.58 14.74
N PHE A 226 -1.71 -12.17 13.56
CA PHE A 226 -0.65 -13.13 13.22
C PHE A 226 0.72 -12.47 13.02
N SER A 227 1.79 -13.23 13.29
CA SER A 227 3.17 -12.78 13.03
C SER A 227 3.49 -12.82 11.53
N HIS A 228 3.78 -11.65 10.97
CA HIS A 228 4.27 -11.52 9.59
C HIS A 228 5.65 -12.18 9.41
N PHE A 229 6.50 -12.15 10.44
CA PHE A 229 7.78 -12.86 10.43
C PHE A 229 7.59 -14.37 10.33
N ALA A 230 6.62 -14.95 11.05
CA ALA A 230 6.29 -16.37 10.95
C ALA A 230 5.81 -16.72 9.54
N LEU A 231 4.90 -15.91 8.97
CA LEU A 231 4.39 -16.07 7.62
C LEU A 231 5.52 -16.08 6.58
N GLU A 232 6.42 -15.10 6.61
CA GLU A 232 7.50 -15.02 5.63
C GLU A 232 8.53 -16.14 5.81
N ALA A 233 8.86 -16.49 7.06
CA ALA A 233 9.84 -17.53 7.37
C ALA A 233 9.36 -18.93 6.96
N GLY A 234 8.08 -19.26 7.20
CA GLY A 234 7.52 -20.58 6.93
C GLY A 234 6.89 -20.72 5.54
N HIS A 235 6.27 -19.66 5.03
CA HIS A 235 5.35 -19.73 3.89
C HIS A 235 5.47 -18.54 2.93
N GLY A 236 6.61 -17.83 2.94
CA GLY A 236 6.82 -16.62 2.13
C GLY A 236 6.66 -16.79 0.62
N SER A 237 6.75 -18.02 0.09
CA SER A 237 6.47 -18.34 -1.32
C SER A 237 4.98 -18.24 -1.69
N LEU A 238 4.09 -18.23 -0.70
CA LEU A 238 2.67 -17.95 -0.89
C LEU A 238 2.38 -16.44 -1.01
N VAL A 239 3.36 -15.57 -0.80
CA VAL A 239 3.19 -14.11 -0.85
C VAL A 239 4.11 -13.50 -1.90
N SER A 240 3.52 -12.78 -2.85
CA SER A 240 4.24 -12.15 -3.96
C SER A 240 5.03 -10.93 -3.48
N TRP A 241 4.40 -10.06 -2.68
CA TRP A 241 5.02 -8.93 -1.96
C TRP A 241 4.06 -8.40 -0.88
N TYR A 242 4.54 -7.42 -0.12
CA TYR A 242 3.82 -6.71 0.93
C TYR A 242 3.67 -5.23 0.52
N ASN A 243 2.42 -4.76 0.48
CA ASN A 243 2.02 -3.37 0.35
C ASN A 243 2.11 -2.72 1.73
N VAL A 244 3.30 -2.32 2.14
CA VAL A 244 3.57 -1.92 3.53
C VAL A 244 3.09 -0.50 3.79
N GLN A 245 2.22 -0.28 4.77
CA GLN A 245 1.62 1.04 5.04
C GLN A 245 2.53 1.92 5.90
N PHE A 246 3.11 2.98 5.34
CA PHE A 246 3.98 3.96 6.05
C PHE A 246 3.20 5.22 6.46
N TYR A 247 1.98 5.05 6.95
CA TYR A 247 1.07 6.14 7.32
C TYR A 247 0.19 5.75 8.52
N ASN A 248 -0.74 6.61 8.91
CA ASN A 248 -1.67 6.42 10.03
C ASN A 248 -0.98 6.13 11.38
N GLY A 249 0.23 6.65 11.60
CA GLY A 249 1.02 6.40 12.82
C GLY A 249 1.82 5.10 12.81
N TRP A 250 1.65 4.26 11.80
CA TRP A 250 2.35 2.97 11.72
C TRP A 250 3.71 3.05 11.02
N GLY A 251 4.02 4.17 10.40
CA GLY A 251 5.30 4.45 9.77
C GLY A 251 5.39 5.88 9.28
N ASP A 252 6.54 6.22 8.73
CA ASP A 252 6.82 7.53 8.17
C ASP A 252 7.56 7.38 6.83
N ALA A 253 6.99 7.91 5.76
CA ALA A 253 7.54 7.86 4.41
C ALA A 253 8.36 9.11 4.02
N ARG A 254 8.62 10.04 4.95
CA ARG A 254 9.42 11.26 4.70
C ARG A 254 10.93 11.01 4.65
N GLU A 255 11.38 9.86 5.15
CA GLU A 255 12.77 9.42 5.14
C GLU A 255 12.87 7.90 4.90
N THR A 256 14.06 7.42 4.56
CA THR A 256 14.25 6.00 4.24
C THR A 256 14.48 5.11 5.46
N ARG A 257 14.74 5.68 6.65
CA ARG A 257 15.27 4.93 7.80
C ARG A 257 14.38 3.76 8.22
N LEU A 258 13.05 3.93 8.18
CA LEU A 258 12.11 2.85 8.47
C LEU A 258 12.15 1.75 7.39
N TYR A 259 12.24 2.12 6.11
CA TYR A 259 12.40 1.15 5.03
C TYR A 259 13.72 0.38 5.19
N ASP A 260 14.81 1.08 5.51
CA ASP A 260 16.12 0.47 5.75
C ASP A 260 16.09 -0.48 6.95
N ALA A 261 15.39 -0.10 8.03
CA ALA A 261 15.20 -0.93 9.21
C ALA A 261 14.41 -2.21 8.90
N ILE A 262 13.36 -2.13 8.08
CA ILE A 262 12.62 -3.30 7.59
C ILE A 262 13.55 -4.21 6.78
N VAL A 263 14.31 -3.67 5.82
CA VAL A 263 15.25 -4.49 5.04
C VAL A 263 16.34 -5.11 5.94
N ALA A 264 16.86 -4.36 6.91
CA ALA A 264 17.86 -4.83 7.87
C ALA A 264 17.32 -5.95 8.78
N ALA A 265 16.02 -5.97 9.05
CA ALA A 265 15.33 -7.05 9.75
C ALA A 265 15.17 -8.35 8.92
N GLY A 266 15.67 -8.37 7.68
CA GLY A 266 15.74 -9.58 6.85
C GLY A 266 14.67 -9.67 5.75
N TRP A 267 13.82 -8.64 5.62
CA TRP A 267 12.80 -8.58 4.58
C TRP A 267 13.43 -8.35 3.19
N PRO A 268 13.11 -9.18 2.16
CA PRO A 268 13.63 -8.96 0.82
C PRO A 268 13.14 -7.60 0.26
N PRO A 269 14.01 -6.66 -0.16
CA PRO A 269 13.57 -5.36 -0.69
C PRO A 269 12.58 -5.50 -1.85
N ALA A 270 12.73 -6.53 -2.68
CA ALA A 270 11.85 -6.80 -3.81
C ALA A 270 10.42 -7.18 -3.41
N LYS A 271 10.21 -7.59 -2.15
CA LYS A 271 8.91 -7.88 -1.55
C LYS A 271 8.37 -6.75 -0.67
N VAL A 272 9.12 -5.68 -0.44
CA VAL A 272 8.69 -4.53 0.37
C VAL A 272 8.33 -3.37 -0.55
N VAL A 273 7.03 -3.13 -0.74
CA VAL A 273 6.49 -2.00 -1.48
C VAL A 273 6.17 -0.88 -0.48
N LEU A 274 6.75 0.30 -0.68
CA LEU A 274 6.59 1.45 0.20
C LEU A 274 5.22 2.08 -0.03
N GLY A 275 4.35 2.02 0.99
CA GLY A 275 2.99 2.51 0.91
C GLY A 275 2.79 3.92 1.42
N VAL A 276 2.11 4.76 0.63
CA VAL A 276 1.90 6.19 0.92
C VAL A 276 0.45 6.62 0.72
N LEU A 277 0.08 7.72 1.36
CA LEU A 277 -1.15 8.44 1.07
C LEU A 277 -0.96 9.33 -0.16
N THR A 278 -1.91 9.29 -1.09
CA THR A 278 -1.95 10.18 -2.28
C THR A 278 -2.57 11.55 -1.97
N ASN A 279 -3.27 11.65 -0.84
CA ASN A 279 -3.95 12.83 -0.33
C ASN A 279 -3.95 12.79 1.21
N ALA A 280 -3.79 13.93 1.87
CA ALA A 280 -3.83 14.01 3.33
C ALA A 280 -5.15 13.52 3.95
N ARG A 281 -6.25 13.53 3.18
CA ARG A 281 -7.58 13.08 3.61
C ARG A 281 -7.81 11.57 3.46
N ASN A 282 -6.87 10.83 2.85
CA ASN A 282 -7.01 9.39 2.62
C ASN A 282 -6.59 8.54 3.84
N GLY A 283 -6.06 9.18 4.87
CA GLY A 283 -5.72 8.54 6.14
C GLY A 283 -5.75 9.59 7.26
N GLY A 284 -5.64 9.13 8.50
CA GLY A 284 -5.64 10.03 9.67
C GLY A 284 -4.32 10.78 9.85
N SER A 285 -3.19 10.25 9.36
CA SER A 285 -1.87 10.88 9.49
C SER A 285 -0.82 10.29 8.54
N GLY A 286 0.34 10.96 8.42
CA GLY A 286 1.50 10.43 7.68
C GLY A 286 1.54 10.74 6.17
N TYR A 287 0.74 11.69 5.69
CA TYR A 287 0.84 12.15 4.29
C TYR A 287 2.18 12.83 4.01
N VAL A 288 2.75 12.55 2.84
CA VAL A 288 4.03 13.09 2.39
C VAL A 288 3.83 13.84 1.09
N ALA A 289 4.19 15.13 1.07
CA ALA A 289 4.07 15.96 -0.12
C ALA A 289 4.92 15.41 -1.28
N PRO A 290 4.45 15.48 -2.54
CA PRO A 290 5.12 14.85 -3.67
C PRO A 290 6.61 15.18 -3.83
N PRO A 291 7.10 16.44 -3.68
CA PRO A 291 8.53 16.72 -3.82
C PRO A 291 9.42 15.90 -2.89
N LEU A 292 9.02 15.74 -1.62
CA LEU A 292 9.77 14.97 -0.64
C LEU A 292 9.64 13.46 -0.90
N LEU A 293 8.45 13.00 -1.25
CA LEU A 293 8.22 11.60 -1.63
C LEU A 293 9.12 11.19 -2.80
N GLU A 294 9.23 12.03 -3.82
CA GLU A 294 10.12 11.76 -4.95
C GLU A 294 11.58 11.60 -4.53
N ASP A 295 12.07 12.44 -3.63
CA ASP A 295 13.45 12.36 -3.11
C ASP A 295 13.68 11.03 -2.37
N VAL A 296 12.74 10.65 -1.49
CA VAL A 296 12.79 9.35 -0.78
C VAL A 296 12.78 8.18 -1.77
N LEU A 297 11.92 8.21 -2.78
CA LEU A 297 11.84 7.16 -3.79
C LEU A 297 13.14 7.06 -4.61
N ARG A 298 13.75 8.18 -4.99
CA ARG A 298 15.06 8.20 -5.66
C ARG A 298 16.13 7.53 -4.79
N VAL A 299 16.18 7.84 -3.50
CA VAL A 299 17.14 7.24 -2.55
C VAL A 299 16.89 5.74 -2.40
N CYS A 300 15.64 5.30 -2.22
CA CYS A 300 15.31 3.88 -2.12
C CYS A 300 15.73 3.10 -3.38
N ARG A 301 15.45 3.64 -4.58
CA ARG A 301 15.88 3.03 -5.85
C ARG A 301 17.39 2.98 -6.01
N ALA A 302 18.10 4.01 -5.54
CA ALA A 302 19.56 4.07 -5.58
C ALA A 302 20.22 3.06 -4.62
N ARG A 303 19.64 2.89 -3.43
CA ARG A 303 20.14 1.98 -2.39
C ARG A 303 19.85 0.52 -2.71
N PHE A 304 18.73 0.26 -3.38
CA PHE A 304 18.26 -1.07 -3.77
C PHE A 304 18.09 -1.16 -5.31
N PRO A 305 19.18 -1.05 -6.10
CA PRO A 305 19.08 -1.07 -7.55
C PRO A 305 18.68 -2.46 -8.07
N ALA A 306 18.14 -2.50 -9.29
CA ALA A 306 17.93 -3.77 -9.98
C ALA A 306 19.30 -4.40 -10.31
N SER A 307 19.60 -5.58 -9.73
CA SER A 307 20.82 -6.32 -10.07
C SER A 307 20.77 -6.77 -11.54
N SER A 308 21.80 -6.50 -12.34
CA SER A 308 22.07 -7.24 -13.57
C SER A 308 22.52 -8.65 -13.15
N GLY A 309 21.62 -9.62 -13.23
CA GLY A 309 21.77 -10.95 -12.63
C GLY A 309 23.15 -11.59 -12.80
N GLY A 310 23.86 -11.75 -11.68
CA GLY A 310 24.90 -12.77 -11.54
C GLY A 310 24.26 -14.06 -11.05
N ALA A 311 24.53 -15.18 -11.74
CA ALA A 311 24.09 -16.51 -11.33
C ALA A 311 24.69 -16.86 -9.96
N GLY A 312 23.97 -16.57 -8.88
CA GLY A 312 24.42 -16.85 -7.51
C GLY A 312 23.62 -16.14 -6.41
N GLU A 313 23.05 -14.95 -6.65
CA GLU A 313 22.23 -14.27 -5.64
C GLU A 313 20.83 -14.92 -5.56
N HIS A 314 20.55 -15.58 -4.44
CA HIS A 314 19.27 -16.27 -4.20
C HIS A 314 18.07 -15.33 -3.98
N ARG A 315 18.27 -14.01 -3.86
CA ARG A 315 17.19 -13.02 -3.68
C ARG A 315 17.50 -11.68 -4.37
N PRO A 316 16.60 -11.16 -5.23
CA PRO A 316 16.79 -9.85 -5.85
C PRO A 316 16.79 -8.75 -4.77
N ARG A 317 17.83 -7.92 -4.77
CA ARG A 317 17.96 -6.75 -3.86
C ARG A 317 17.31 -5.48 -4.40
N CYS A 318 16.43 -5.60 -5.38
CA CYS A 318 15.79 -4.46 -6.05
C CYS A 318 14.69 -3.86 -5.17
N PHE A 319 14.56 -2.53 -5.16
CA PHE A 319 13.45 -1.82 -4.55
C PHE A 319 12.11 -2.36 -5.06
N GLY A 320 11.26 -2.81 -4.14
CA GLY A 320 10.00 -3.48 -4.46
C GLY A 320 9.01 -2.59 -5.21
N GLY A 321 9.02 -1.29 -4.94
CA GLY A 321 8.14 -0.30 -5.58
C GLY A 321 7.44 0.62 -4.60
N VAL A 322 6.47 1.36 -5.13
CA VAL A 322 5.55 2.20 -4.35
C VAL A 322 4.11 1.70 -4.51
N MET A 323 3.36 1.78 -3.44
CA MET A 323 1.92 1.58 -3.38
C MET A 323 1.29 2.89 -2.90
N ALA A 324 0.14 3.27 -3.45
CA ALA A 324 -0.51 4.53 -3.08
C ALA A 324 -2.00 4.37 -2.81
N TRP A 325 -2.41 4.92 -1.67
CA TRP A 325 -3.76 4.94 -1.14
C TRP A 325 -4.34 6.37 -1.17
N GLU A 326 -5.31 6.71 -2.03
CA GLU A 326 -5.87 5.95 -3.15
C GLU A 326 -6.04 6.87 -4.38
N TYR A 327 -6.53 6.34 -5.51
CA TYR A 327 -6.44 7.05 -6.79
C TYR A 327 -7.34 8.29 -6.92
N PHE A 328 -8.63 8.24 -6.57
CA PHE A 328 -9.63 9.20 -7.08
C PHE A 328 -9.35 10.69 -6.81
N ASN A 329 -8.72 11.01 -5.68
CA ASN A 329 -8.42 12.37 -5.22
C ASN A 329 -6.90 12.62 -5.08
N ALA A 330 -6.08 11.76 -5.69
CA ALA A 330 -4.63 11.86 -5.63
C ALA A 330 -4.15 13.25 -6.07
N GLY A 331 -3.34 13.91 -5.23
CA GLY A 331 -2.80 15.24 -5.51
C GLY A 331 -3.77 16.42 -5.32
N ALA A 332 -5.03 16.18 -4.93
CA ALA A 332 -5.98 17.26 -4.70
C ALA A 332 -5.67 17.99 -3.38
N ASN A 333 -5.52 19.31 -3.44
CA ASN A 333 -5.28 20.17 -2.26
C ASN A 333 -3.98 19.83 -1.48
N ASP A 334 -2.91 19.45 -2.18
CA ASP A 334 -1.58 19.14 -1.62
C ASP A 334 -0.92 20.35 -0.92
N GLY A 335 -1.45 20.78 0.23
CA GLY A 335 -0.84 21.78 1.12
C GLY A 335 -1.31 23.23 0.97
N GLU A 336 -2.38 23.52 0.23
CA GLU A 336 -2.99 24.86 0.27
C GLU A 336 -3.92 24.98 1.49
N ALA A 337 -3.70 26.01 2.31
CA ALA A 337 -4.64 26.40 3.35
C ALA A 337 -6.03 26.59 2.72
N GLU A 338 -7.07 26.12 3.40
CA GLU A 338 -8.46 26.17 2.95
C GLU A 338 -8.92 27.60 2.67
N THR A 339 -8.62 28.09 1.47
CA THR A 339 -9.27 29.29 0.93
C THR A 339 -10.50 28.83 0.16
N ALA A 340 -11.55 29.66 0.15
CA ALA A 340 -12.73 29.42 -0.68
C ALA A 340 -12.39 29.29 -2.19
N ALA A 341 -11.18 29.71 -2.61
CA ALA A 341 -10.64 29.50 -3.95
C ALA A 341 -10.08 28.08 -4.17
N ALA A 342 -9.52 27.42 -3.15
CA ALA A 342 -9.07 26.02 -3.21
C ALA A 342 -10.25 25.05 -3.39
N GLN A 343 -11.44 25.40 -2.87
CA GLN A 343 -12.69 24.67 -3.16
C GLN A 343 -13.14 24.80 -4.63
N ALA A 344 -12.59 25.76 -5.38
CA ALA A 344 -12.98 26.08 -6.75
C ALA A 344 -11.92 25.69 -7.82
N LEU A 345 -10.78 25.10 -7.43
CA LEU A 345 -9.74 24.69 -8.37
C LEU A 345 -9.96 23.26 -8.92
N PRO A 346 -9.65 22.97 -10.20
CA PRO A 346 -10.10 21.77 -10.92
C PRO A 346 -9.28 20.51 -10.63
N HIS A 347 -8.53 20.45 -9.53
CA HIS A 347 -7.73 19.27 -9.18
C HIS A 347 -8.59 18.04 -8.80
N ALA A 348 -9.87 18.26 -8.48
CA ALA A 348 -10.87 17.19 -8.31
C ALA A 348 -11.10 16.34 -9.59
N GLY A 349 -10.50 16.70 -10.74
CA GLY A 349 -10.66 15.99 -12.02
C GLY A 349 -9.41 15.39 -12.63
N ARG A 350 -8.23 15.47 -11.99
CA ARG A 350 -6.95 15.02 -12.60
C ARG A 350 -6.04 14.18 -11.67
N PRO A 351 -6.57 13.15 -10.98
CA PRO A 351 -5.75 12.30 -10.09
C PRO A 351 -4.56 11.61 -10.78
N TRP A 352 -4.65 11.43 -12.10
CA TRP A 352 -3.57 10.89 -12.92
C TRP A 352 -2.31 11.77 -12.94
N GLU A 353 -2.38 13.07 -12.59
CA GLU A 353 -1.19 13.93 -12.52
C GLU A 353 -0.25 13.51 -11.40
N TRP A 354 -0.81 13.24 -10.21
CA TRP A 354 -0.05 12.66 -9.11
C TRP A 354 0.57 11.32 -9.51
N ALA A 355 -0.23 10.47 -10.18
CA ALA A 355 0.25 9.17 -10.63
C ALA A 355 1.36 9.29 -11.67
N GLN A 356 1.24 10.20 -12.64
CA GLN A 356 2.28 10.47 -13.63
C GLN A 356 3.57 10.96 -12.97
N ARG A 357 3.45 11.87 -12.01
CA ARG A 357 4.57 12.45 -11.27
C ARG A 357 5.37 11.39 -10.52
N VAL A 358 4.70 10.58 -9.69
CA VAL A 358 5.35 9.50 -8.92
C VAL A 358 5.82 8.37 -9.85
N GLY A 359 5.00 8.01 -10.83
CA GLY A 359 5.31 7.00 -11.82
C GLY A 359 6.58 7.27 -12.60
N ARG A 360 6.84 8.52 -13.02
CA ARG A 360 8.11 8.92 -13.65
C ARG A 360 9.31 8.65 -12.74
N VAL A 361 9.19 8.94 -11.44
CA VAL A 361 10.29 8.70 -10.48
C VAL A 361 10.52 7.21 -10.23
N VAL A 362 9.46 6.40 -10.22
CA VAL A 362 9.58 4.97 -9.90
C VAL A 362 9.93 4.12 -11.12
N ARG A 363 9.45 4.53 -12.31
CA ARG A 363 9.49 3.74 -13.54
C ARG A 363 10.39 4.33 -14.62
N ALA A 364 11.11 5.43 -14.41
CA ALA A 364 12.19 5.83 -15.32
C ALA A 364 13.47 5.01 -15.10
N ALA A 365 14.30 4.84 -16.13
CA ALA A 365 15.64 4.26 -15.94
C ALA A 365 16.47 5.11 -14.95
N LEU A 366 17.29 4.46 -14.13
CA LEU A 366 18.27 5.18 -13.29
C LEU A 366 19.45 5.64 -14.15
N PRO A 367 20.03 6.83 -13.91
CA PRO A 367 21.23 7.28 -14.61
C PRO A 367 22.40 6.29 -14.43
N PRO A 368 23.27 6.11 -15.44
CA PRO A 368 24.49 5.32 -15.28
C PRO A 368 25.45 5.97 -14.28
N GLY A 369 25.76 5.27 -13.18
CA GLY A 369 26.61 5.75 -12.10
C GLY A 369 25.79 6.34 -10.95
N GLY A 370 26.02 5.86 -9.73
CA GLY A 370 25.22 6.12 -8.51
C GLY A 370 25.17 7.57 -8.00
N GLY A 371 25.39 8.58 -8.85
CA GLY A 371 25.12 9.98 -8.60
C GLY A 371 23.63 10.29 -8.77
N VAL A 372 22.77 9.66 -7.96
CA VAL A 372 21.37 10.10 -7.84
C VAL A 372 21.40 11.27 -6.87
N ASP A 373 21.34 12.50 -7.36
CA ASP A 373 21.24 13.68 -6.50
C ASP A 373 19.99 13.49 -5.63
N ALA A 374 20.19 13.27 -4.33
CA ALA A 374 19.15 12.78 -3.43
C ALA A 374 18.11 13.87 -3.08
N GLY A 375 18.06 14.94 -3.88
CA GLY A 375 17.32 16.13 -3.56
C GLY A 375 17.65 16.63 -2.15
N ARG A 376 16.81 17.48 -1.59
CA ARG A 376 17.19 18.32 -0.45
C ARG A 376 17.20 17.50 0.85
N GLY A 377 18.38 17.23 1.40
CA GLY A 377 18.53 16.87 2.82
C GLY A 377 18.10 15.45 3.23
N VAL A 378 17.77 14.55 2.31
CA VAL A 378 17.61 13.13 2.65
C VAL A 378 19.00 12.52 2.83
N GLU A 379 19.44 12.39 4.08
CA GLU A 379 20.78 11.88 4.41
C GLU A 379 21.02 10.49 3.79
N ARG A 380 22.11 10.38 3.03
CA ARG A 380 22.70 9.10 2.63
C ARG A 380 23.43 8.48 3.83
N THR A 381 22.75 8.20 4.94
CA THR A 381 23.39 7.44 6.01
C THR A 381 23.72 6.04 5.49
N ALA A 382 24.99 5.64 5.66
CA ALA A 382 25.44 4.28 5.41
C ALA A 382 24.71 3.34 6.39
N PRO A 383 24.47 2.06 6.03
CA PRO A 383 23.90 1.11 6.96
C PRO A 383 24.88 0.92 8.14
N GLY A 384 24.56 1.53 9.28
CA GLY A 384 25.17 1.19 10.55
C GLY A 384 24.63 -0.16 11.02
N ALA A 385 25.48 -0.99 11.63
CA ALA A 385 25.11 -2.31 12.15
C ALA A 385 24.15 -2.28 13.36
N GLN A 386 23.65 -1.10 13.75
CA GLN A 386 22.65 -0.92 14.79
C GLN A 386 21.33 -0.54 14.12
N MET A 387 20.24 -1.19 14.54
CA MET A 387 18.89 -0.76 14.15
C MET A 387 18.76 0.74 14.49
N PRO A 388 18.58 1.62 13.49
CA PRO A 388 18.44 3.04 13.78
C PRO A 388 17.22 3.24 14.68
N VAL A 389 17.29 4.21 15.59
CA VAL A 389 16.10 4.70 16.29
C VAL A 389 15.08 5.04 15.22
N LEU A 390 13.93 4.37 15.26
CA LEU A 390 12.88 4.61 14.27
C LEU A 390 12.45 6.08 14.37
N PRO A 391 12.24 6.77 13.24
CA PRO A 391 11.70 8.11 13.29
C PRO A 391 10.39 8.12 14.05
N GLU A 392 10.21 9.15 14.86
CA GLU A 392 8.92 9.38 15.46
C GLU A 392 7.91 9.72 14.36
N THR A 393 6.81 8.98 14.31
CA THR A 393 5.77 9.16 13.29
C THR A 393 5.11 10.53 13.44
N GLN A 394 5.08 11.30 12.35
CA GLN A 394 4.37 12.58 12.35
C GLN A 394 2.86 12.36 12.44
N VAL A 395 2.24 13.09 13.35
CA VAL A 395 0.79 13.19 13.48
C VAL A 395 0.37 14.67 13.45
N PRO A 396 -0.87 14.99 13.03
CA PRO A 396 -1.33 16.38 13.03
C PRO A 396 -1.46 16.99 14.43
N TRP A 397 -1.60 16.17 15.47
CA TRP A 397 -1.94 16.57 16.85
C TRP A 397 -0.97 15.97 17.88
N PRO A 398 0.32 16.37 17.89
CA PRO A 398 1.32 15.79 18.81
C PRO A 398 0.96 16.02 20.29
N ALA A 399 0.50 17.22 20.65
CA ALA A 399 0.10 17.51 22.04
C ALA A 399 -1.10 16.66 22.52
N ALA A 400 -2.01 16.28 21.62
CA ALA A 400 -3.12 15.38 21.95
C ALA A 400 -2.64 13.95 22.19
N VAL A 401 -1.64 13.49 21.43
CA VAL A 401 -0.99 12.20 21.68
C VAL A 401 -0.34 12.20 23.05
N ASP A 402 0.42 13.25 23.39
CA ASP A 402 1.09 13.36 24.69
C ASP A 402 0.08 13.31 25.84
N GLN A 403 -1.06 14.00 25.72
CA GLN A 403 -2.14 13.93 26.72
C GLN A 403 -2.65 12.50 26.95
N LEU A 404 -2.93 11.74 25.86
CA LEU A 404 -3.39 10.35 25.99
C LEU A 404 -2.28 9.44 26.54
N VAL A 405 -1.02 9.68 26.20
CA VAL A 405 0.12 8.94 26.73
C VAL A 405 0.32 9.21 28.23
N GLU A 406 0.16 10.46 28.67
CA GLU A 406 0.18 10.84 30.08
C GLU A 406 -0.95 10.19 30.88
N LEU A 407 -2.09 9.90 30.24
CA LEU A 407 -3.18 9.11 30.83
C LEU A 407 -2.87 7.60 30.92
N GLY A 408 -1.72 7.16 30.41
CA GLY A 408 -1.24 5.78 30.50
C GLY A 408 -1.50 4.93 29.25
N PHE A 409 -2.07 5.50 28.19
CA PHE A 409 -2.27 4.77 26.94
C PHE A 409 -0.97 4.63 26.15
N GLY A 410 -0.79 3.49 25.48
CA GLY A 410 0.34 3.32 24.57
C GLY A 410 0.27 4.31 23.40
N ARG A 411 1.39 4.94 23.04
CA ARG A 411 1.48 5.96 21.97
C ARG A 411 0.79 5.53 20.66
N GLN A 412 0.97 4.27 20.25
CA GLN A 412 0.32 3.78 19.03
C GLN A 412 -1.20 3.71 19.12
N HIS A 413 -1.73 3.25 20.25
CA HIS A 413 -3.18 3.24 20.48
C HIS A 413 -3.73 4.68 20.55
N ALA A 414 -3.01 5.60 21.21
CA ALA A 414 -3.36 7.02 21.23
C ALA A 414 -3.46 7.61 19.82
N ILE A 415 -2.46 7.34 18.96
CA ILE A 415 -2.47 7.83 17.57
C ILE A 415 -3.61 7.21 16.76
N ALA A 416 -3.82 5.90 16.86
CA ALA A 416 -4.89 5.22 16.17
C ALA A 416 -6.28 5.77 16.58
N ALA A 417 -6.48 6.00 17.87
CA ALA A 417 -7.72 6.59 18.38
C ALA A 417 -7.91 8.03 17.88
N LEU A 418 -6.88 8.87 17.92
CA LEU A 418 -6.97 10.24 17.43
C LEU A 418 -7.14 10.30 15.90
N ASN A 419 -6.53 9.39 15.15
CA ASN A 419 -6.79 9.25 13.71
C ASN A 419 -8.26 8.90 13.44
N ALA A 420 -8.88 8.06 14.27
CA ALA A 420 -10.29 7.67 14.14
C ALA A 420 -11.28 8.78 14.55
N THR A 421 -10.83 9.75 15.35
CA THR A 421 -11.68 10.83 15.91
C THR A 421 -11.30 12.22 15.42
N ASP A 422 -10.49 12.30 14.36
CA ASP A 422 -10.01 13.57 13.78
C ASP A 422 -9.38 14.49 14.84
N GLY A 423 -8.53 13.91 15.71
CA GLY A 423 -7.82 14.62 16.76
C GLY A 423 -8.65 14.96 18.00
N ASN A 424 -9.91 14.53 18.08
CA ASN A 424 -10.74 14.76 19.25
C ASN A 424 -10.28 13.86 20.42
N VAL A 425 -9.63 14.46 21.43
CA VAL A 425 -9.05 13.78 22.60
C VAL A 425 -10.11 13.09 23.44
N GLU A 426 -11.27 13.70 23.66
CA GLU A 426 -12.33 13.14 24.51
C GLU A 426 -12.92 11.88 23.87
N MET A 427 -13.24 11.96 22.58
CA MET A 427 -13.71 10.79 21.83
C MET A 427 -12.63 9.72 21.73
N ALA A 428 -11.36 10.10 21.52
CA ALA A 428 -10.25 9.16 21.45
C ALA A 428 -10.03 8.43 22.77
N ALA A 429 -10.08 9.15 23.90
CA ALA A 429 -10.01 8.55 25.23
C ALA A 429 -11.19 7.59 25.46
N GLY A 430 -12.41 7.97 25.06
CA GLY A 430 -13.58 7.09 25.10
C GLY A 430 -13.35 5.76 24.37
N LEU A 431 -12.88 5.82 23.11
CA LEU A 431 -12.56 4.62 22.33
C LEU A 431 -11.46 3.75 22.97
N LEU A 432 -10.53 4.35 23.71
CA LEU A 432 -9.43 3.62 24.36
C LEU A 432 -9.86 2.95 25.66
N PHE A 433 -10.83 3.52 26.38
CA PHE A 433 -11.38 2.91 27.61
C PHE A 433 -12.37 1.78 27.33
N GLU A 434 -12.93 1.71 26.11
CA GLU A 434 -13.86 0.65 25.68
C GLU A 434 -13.18 -0.62 25.12
N GLN A 435 -11.85 -0.58 24.92
CA GLN A 435 -11.06 -1.67 24.32
C GLN A 435 -10.58 -2.74 25.28
#